data_AF-A0A1F7HKV1-F1
#
_entry.id   AF-A0A1F7HKV1-F1
#
_cell.length_a   1.000
_cell.length_b   1.000
_cell.length_c   1.000
_cell.angle_alpha   90.00
_cell.angle_beta   90.00
_cell.angle_gamma   90.00
#
_symmetry.space_group_name_H-M   'P 1'
#
loop_
_entity.id
_entity.type
_entity.pdbx_description
1 polymer ?
#
loop_
_entity_poly.entity_id
_entity_poly.type
_entity_poly.pdbx_seq_one_letter_code
_entity_poly.pdbx_strand_id
1 'polypeptide(L)'
;MVTSYLFERLAYTKKLMYFCHTVEQVKIIRKIVLDYFIYFPPGYPKDDIGKTIDTSPVWDIRKRAIQQHVSQKDDIEFIMKIHEKLPREEHFLVWEKATV
;
A
#
# COMPACT_ATOMS: atom_id res chain seq x y z
N MET A 1 10.27 -9.12 -8.77
CA MET A 1 10.79 -8.79 -7.41
C MET A 1 11.36 -10.04 -6.77
N VAL A 2 12.35 -9.92 -5.87
CA VAL A 2 12.89 -11.08 -5.12
C VAL A 2 11.79 -11.83 -4.36
N THR A 3 10.78 -11.12 -3.87
CA THR A 3 9.62 -11.73 -3.19
C THR A 3 8.83 -12.69 -4.10
N SER A 4 8.64 -12.38 -5.39
CA SER A 4 7.98 -13.30 -6.35
C SER A 4 8.81 -14.56 -6.54
N TYR A 5 10.13 -14.40 -6.71
CA TYR A 5 11.06 -15.51 -6.89
C TYR A 5 11.06 -16.47 -5.69
N LEU A 6 11.07 -15.91 -4.47
CA LEU A 6 11.01 -16.68 -3.23
C LEU A 6 9.65 -17.33 -3.04
N PHE A 7 8.56 -16.61 -3.34
CA PHE A 7 7.20 -17.14 -3.25
C PHE A 7 7.07 -18.45 -4.01
N GLU A 8 7.55 -18.54 -5.26
CA GLU A 8 7.50 -19.78 -6.04
C GLU A 8 8.27 -20.94 -5.38
N ARG A 9 9.39 -20.66 -4.71
CA ARG A 9 10.32 -21.68 -4.20
C ARG A 9 10.09 -22.12 -2.77
N LEU A 10 9.43 -21.29 -1.97
CA LEU A 10 9.15 -21.59 -0.57
C LEU A 10 7.80 -22.30 -0.48
N ALA A 11 7.85 -23.62 -0.27
CA ALA A 11 6.64 -24.46 -0.21
C ALA A 11 5.67 -24.03 0.91
N TYR A 12 6.20 -23.47 2.02
CA TYR A 12 5.40 -23.00 3.14
C TYR A 12 4.66 -21.67 2.87
N THR A 13 5.06 -20.92 1.83
CA THR A 13 4.41 -19.64 1.51
C THR A 13 3.19 -19.88 0.62
N LYS A 14 2.01 -19.67 1.17
CA LYS A 14 0.71 -19.95 0.51
C LYS A 14 0.15 -18.78 -0.27
N LYS A 15 0.45 -17.55 0.17
CA LYS A 15 -0.11 -16.30 -0.35
C LYS A 15 0.97 -15.23 -0.46
N LEU A 16 0.94 -14.48 -1.55
CA LEU A 16 1.73 -13.28 -1.77
C LEU A 16 0.79 -12.11 -1.99
N MET A 17 1.01 -11.02 -1.25
CA MET A 17 0.18 -9.82 -1.27
C MET A 17 1.04 -8.62 -1.67
N TYR A 18 0.78 -8.06 -2.85
CA TYR A 18 1.43 -6.83 -3.31
C TYR A 18 0.56 -5.64 -2.97
N PHE A 19 1.05 -4.78 -2.07
CA PHE A 19 0.38 -3.51 -1.78
C PHE A 19 0.23 -2.69 -3.06
N CYS A 20 -0.95 -2.11 -3.24
CA CYS A 20 -1.26 -1.30 -4.41
C CYS A 20 -2.27 -0.20 -4.05
N HIS A 21 -2.33 0.81 -4.92
CA HIS A 21 -3.34 1.86 -4.85
C HIS A 21 -4.42 1.64 -5.89
N THR A 22 -5.66 2.01 -5.55
CA THR A 22 -6.71 2.12 -6.57
C THR A 22 -6.50 3.36 -7.43
N VAL A 23 -7.10 3.38 -8.62
CA VAL A 23 -7.11 4.56 -9.50
C VAL A 23 -7.62 5.81 -8.74
N GLU A 24 -8.63 5.66 -7.89
CA GLU A 24 -9.19 6.75 -7.06
C GLU A 24 -8.17 7.26 -6.02
N GLN A 25 -7.47 6.36 -5.33
CA GLN A 25 -6.43 6.76 -4.39
C GLN A 25 -5.29 7.49 -5.10
N VAL A 26 -4.85 7.01 -6.27
CA VAL A 26 -3.83 7.68 -7.08
C VAL A 26 -4.27 9.08 -7.50
N LYS A 27 -5.54 9.28 -7.87
CA LYS A 27 -6.09 10.63 -8.16
C LYS A 27 -6.00 11.57 -6.95
N ILE A 28 -6.21 11.07 -5.73
CA ILE A 28 -6.07 11.86 -4.50
C ILE A 28 -4.60 12.22 -4.27
N ILE A 29 -3.70 11.23 -4.37
CA ILE A 29 -2.26 11.39 -4.15
C ILE A 29 -1.68 12.41 -5.13
N ARG A 30 -2.01 12.30 -6.43
CA ARG A 30 -1.52 13.22 -7.47
C ARG A 30 -2.01 14.66 -7.33
N LYS A 31 -3.05 14.93 -6.54
CA LYS A 31 -3.45 16.31 -6.20
C LYS A 31 -2.54 16.96 -5.14
N ILE A 32 -1.75 16.16 -4.44
CA ILE A 32 -0.88 16.59 -3.34
C ILE A 32 0.58 16.50 -3.78
N VAL A 33 0.94 15.39 -4.42
CA VAL A 33 2.25 15.16 -5.01
C VAL A 33 2.20 15.63 -6.47
N LEU A 34 2.36 16.94 -6.65
CA LEU A 34 2.43 17.56 -7.97
C LEU A 34 3.82 17.32 -8.57
N ASP A 35 3.87 17.02 -9.88
CA ASP A 35 5.09 17.00 -10.68
C ASP A 35 6.23 16.13 -10.11
N TYR A 36 5.89 14.98 -9.52
CA TYR A 36 6.90 14.03 -9.05
C TYR A 36 7.68 13.46 -10.25
N PHE A 37 8.99 13.70 -10.26
CA PHE A 37 9.87 13.31 -11.36
C PHE A 37 10.06 11.79 -11.50
N ILE A 38 9.70 11.03 -10.46
CA ILE A 38 9.75 9.56 -10.48
C ILE A 38 8.40 9.02 -10.92
N TYR A 39 8.43 8.00 -11.79
CA TYR A 39 7.23 7.30 -12.23
C TYR A 39 6.35 6.86 -11.05
N PHE A 40 5.11 7.33 -11.05
CA PHE A 40 4.08 6.95 -10.10
C PHE A 40 2.99 6.12 -10.80
N PRO A 41 2.80 4.84 -10.45
CA PRO A 41 1.83 3.95 -11.10
C PRO A 41 0.42 4.55 -11.17
N PRO A 42 -0.36 4.24 -12.22
CA PRO A 42 -1.70 4.82 -12.41
C PRO A 42 -2.75 4.31 -11.40
N GLY A 43 -2.41 3.29 -10.61
CA GLY A 43 -3.34 2.59 -9.74
C GLY A 43 -4.11 1.50 -10.48
N TYR A 44 -4.82 0.67 -9.72
CA TYR A 44 -5.60 -0.46 -10.23
C TYR A 44 -7.11 -0.17 -10.13
N PRO A 45 -7.92 -0.63 -11.11
CA PRO A 45 -9.38 -0.72 -10.96
C PRO A 45 -9.75 -1.50 -9.70
N LYS A 46 -10.88 -1.16 -9.07
CA LYS A 46 -11.36 -1.87 -7.88
C LYS A 46 -11.62 -3.35 -8.14
N ASP A 47 -12.08 -3.69 -9.35
CA ASP A 47 -12.37 -5.06 -9.77
C ASP A 47 -11.12 -5.93 -9.90
N ASP A 48 -9.94 -5.31 -10.03
CA ASP A 48 -8.64 -6.00 -10.09
C ASP A 48 -8.00 -6.20 -8.70
N ILE A 49 -8.61 -5.64 -7.64
CA ILE A 49 -8.10 -5.75 -6.27
C ILE A 49 -8.43 -7.14 -5.70
N GLY A 50 -7.39 -7.92 -5.40
CA GLY A 50 -7.55 -9.25 -4.82
C GLY A 50 -7.95 -9.22 -3.34
N LYS A 51 -7.50 -8.22 -2.57
CA LYS A 51 -7.87 -8.06 -1.16
C LYS A 51 -7.89 -6.60 -0.73
N THR A 52 -8.94 -6.23 -0.02
CA THR A 52 -9.04 -4.98 0.74
C THR A 52 -9.09 -5.28 2.23
N ILE A 53 -8.39 -4.48 3.03
CA ILE A 53 -8.38 -4.54 4.49
C ILE A 53 -8.80 -3.18 5.03
N ASP A 54 -9.86 -3.14 5.85
CA ASP A 54 -10.18 -1.95 6.65
C ASP A 54 -9.18 -1.83 7.80
N THR A 55 -8.51 -0.69 7.85
CA THR A 55 -7.48 -0.33 8.85
C THR A 55 -7.98 0.72 9.83
N SER A 56 -9.25 1.13 9.74
CA SER A 56 -9.87 2.06 10.69
C SER A 56 -9.67 1.67 12.15
N PRO A 57 -9.81 0.39 12.55
CA PRO A 57 -9.64 -0.02 13.95
C PRO A 57 -8.23 0.18 14.51
N VAL A 58 -7.22 0.22 13.63
CA VAL A 58 -5.80 0.31 14.00
C VAL A 58 -5.14 1.62 13.56
N TRP A 59 -5.94 2.59 13.10
CA TRP A 59 -5.44 3.84 12.53
C TRP A 59 -4.53 4.62 13.50
N ASP A 60 -4.92 4.73 14.76
CA ASP A 60 -4.13 5.46 15.75
C ASP A 60 -2.84 4.72 16.12
N ILE A 61 -2.84 3.38 16.06
CA ILE A 61 -1.63 2.58 16.26
C ILE A 61 -0.64 2.86 15.11
N ARG A 62 -1.13 2.86 13.87
CA ARG A 62 -0.32 3.19 12.69
C ARG A 62 0.29 4.58 12.76
N LYS A 63 -0.49 5.60 13.13
CA LYS A 63 0.03 6.97 13.29
C LYS A 63 1.19 7.03 14.29
N ARG A 64 1.03 6.40 15.46
CA ARG A 64 2.08 6.35 16.47
C ARG A 64 3.32 5.61 15.97
N ALA A 65 3.14 4.51 15.23
CA ALA A 65 4.24 3.75 14.63
C ALA A 65 5.00 4.59 13.60
N ILE A 66 4.31 5.28 12.70
CA ILE A 66 4.92 6.20 11.72
C ILE A 66 5.72 7.30 12.45
N GLN A 67 5.18 7.87 13.52
CA GLN A 67 5.85 8.90 14.32
C GLN A 67 7.14 8.44 15.01
N GLN A 68 7.40 7.13 15.12
CA GLN A 68 8.67 6.63 15.67
C GLN A 68 9.85 6.78 14.70
N HIS A 69 9.61 7.05 13.41
CA HIS A 69 10.67 7.21 12.41
C HIS A 69 11.31 8.61 12.48
N VAL A 70 11.93 8.94 13.62
CA VAL A 70 12.40 10.28 13.97
C VAL A 70 13.38 10.91 12.97
N SER A 71 14.16 10.09 12.26
CA SER A 71 15.10 10.55 11.23
C SER A 71 14.42 10.99 9.92
N GLN A 72 13.11 10.72 9.76
CA GLN A 72 12.30 10.98 8.57
C GLN A 72 11.18 11.97 8.87
N LYS A 73 11.42 12.91 9.80
CA LYS A 73 10.38 13.82 10.30
C LYS A 73 9.66 14.58 9.19
N ASP A 74 10.40 15.16 8.24
CA ASP A 74 9.81 15.95 7.15
C ASP A 74 8.99 15.07 6.20
N ASP A 75 9.45 13.84 5.94
CA ASP A 75 8.72 12.85 5.16
C ASP A 75 7.42 12.43 5.86
N ILE A 76 7.45 12.25 7.19
CA ILE A 76 6.27 11.94 8.00
C ILE A 76 5.25 13.07 7.89
N GLU A 77 5.67 14.33 8.07
CA GLU A 77 4.76 15.47 8.00
C GLU A 77 4.10 15.58 6.61
N PHE A 78 4.84 15.27 5.55
CA PHE A 78 4.30 15.25 4.20
C PHE A 78 3.34 14.07 3.96
N ILE A 79 3.76 12.84 4.28
CA ILE A 79 2.99 11.63 4.00
C ILE A 79 1.69 11.59 4.80
N MET A 80 1.68 12.17 6.01
CA MET A 80 0.47 12.26 6.83
C MET A 80 -0.62 13.13 6.19
N LYS A 81 -0.26 14.21 5.47
CA LYS A 81 -1.23 15.02 4.70
C LYS A 81 -1.94 14.23 3.61
N ILE A 82 -1.26 13.23 3.05
CA ILE A 82 -1.82 12.32 2.04
C ILE A 82 -2.70 11.30 2.74
N HIS A 83 -2.18 10.63 3.75
CA HIS A 83 -2.85 9.59 4.51
C HIS A 83 -4.17 10.02 5.14
N GLU A 84 -4.27 11.26 5.63
CA GLU A 84 -5.51 11.81 6.20
C GLU A 84 -6.63 11.98 5.17
N LYS A 85 -6.31 12.08 3.88
CA LYS A 85 -7.28 12.22 2.78
C LYS A 85 -7.64 10.89 2.13
N LEU A 86 -6.87 9.84 2.38
CA LEU A 86 -7.14 8.51 1.83
C LEU A 86 -8.16 7.76 2.69
N PRO A 87 -8.98 6.88 2.08
CA PRO A 87 -9.73 5.89 2.84
C PRO A 87 -8.78 5.10 3.74
N ARG A 88 -9.26 4.69 4.92
CA ARG A 88 -8.50 3.85 5.86
C ARG A 88 -8.52 2.39 5.41
N GLU A 89 -8.18 2.17 4.14
CA GLU A 89 -8.20 0.86 3.50
C GLU A 89 -6.83 0.60 2.88
N GLU A 90 -6.37 -0.65 2.99
CA GLU A 90 -5.20 -1.13 2.28
C GLU A 90 -5.62 -2.16 1.24
N HIS A 91 -5.12 -1.99 0.02
CA HIS A 91 -5.44 -2.85 -1.10
C HIS A 91 -4.23 -3.65 -1.54
N PHE A 92 -4.48 -4.90 -1.94
CA PHE A 92 -3.44 -5.83 -2.35
C PHE A 92 -3.86 -6.57 -3.60
N LEU A 93 -2.94 -6.71 -4.55
CA LEU A 93 -2.99 -7.78 -5.54
C LEU A 93 -2.58 -9.07 -4.84
N VAL A 94 -3.34 -10.14 -5.06
CA VAL A 94 -3.16 -11.40 -4.33
C VAL A 94 -2.83 -12.52 -5.29
N TRP A 95 -1.71 -13.20 -5.04
CA TRP A 95 -1.38 -14.46 -5.69
C TRP A 95 -1.45 -15.57 -4.65
N GLU A 96 -2.18 -16.63 -4.96
CA GLU A 96 -2.32 -17.81 -4.12
C GLU A 96 -1.76 -19.02 -4.85
N LYS A 97 -1.03 -19.88 -4.14
CA LYS A 97 -0.64 -21.17 -4.70
C LYS A 97 -1.86 -22.08 -4.75
N ALA A 98 -1.97 -22.87 -5.81
CA ALA A 98 -2.93 -23.96 -5.85
C ALA A 98 -2.71 -24.87 -4.63
N THR A 99 -3.77 -25.12 -3.87
CA THR A 99 -3.77 -26.15 -2.84
C THR A 99 -3.59 -27.50 -3.55
N VAL A 100 -2.44 -28.13 -3.36
CA VAL A 100 -2.21 -29.54 -3.72
C VAL A 100 -2.76 -30.42 -2.60
#